data_AF-A0A2D6T229-F1
#
_entry.id   AF-A0A2D6T229-F1
#
_cell.length_a   1.000
_cell.length_b   1.000
_cell.length_c   1.000
_cell.angle_alpha   90.00
_cell.angle_beta   90.00
_cell.angle_gamma   90.00
#
_symmetry.space_group_name_H-M   'P 1'
#
loop_
_entity.id
_entity.type
_entity.pdbx_description
1 polymer ?
#
loop_
_entity_poly.entity_id
_entity_poly.type
_entity_poly.pdbx_seq_one_letter_code
_entity_poly.pdbx_strand_id
1 'polypeptide(L)'
;MIGPICSHSRSSQCTCWASVSLAMISSLFYVGNSLVPSTEARHGKEFPMNDRNFPPLGSYHFGLSESEEKRALRIHDEAIIIDFAFVHPGGYRVFEREPFKSGYQRLVGEYAGLELMEKLAFKFPYEADLDHMRALWAQSGVTVGLVDAYYDMTKVDEPQANLEIIDLVPWLRLVRNAADIRAAKAANEHALMLFCQPVGTVPRDLGAFERAYAGGLRTFMLTYNKTNVIGCGCTERLNHGLTDFGVELMALLGELGVIVDLSHCGRATTLEACKISKHPVTANHTGAQALFEHARLKSDEELRAIADTGGIIGVFAIPFFMSRDADADIDILLDHIDYIANLVGWQHVGLGSDTPHVAPKTVLADVFDAATMALLGFRPEDNVTPTQNFVGFDDYTAIALPPDGSSTYFLPRLIGPKRAYELMAMNRTLSASEARDLGIVNQIFPAENFAKDAEAYARRLANGPTQALGHAKNLLTLSTENALETAMEFERRAIADCGRSADFVEGANAFVNKRVASFIGS
;
A
#
# COMPACT_ATOMS: atom_id res chain seq x y z
N MET A 1 -10.53 49.62 1.21
CA MET A 1 -11.16 48.92 0.06
C MET A 1 -10.05 48.37 -0.81
N ILE A 2 -10.28 47.13 -1.23
CA ILE A 2 -9.44 46.13 -1.91
C ILE A 2 -8.70 46.62 -3.18
N GLY A 3 -7.48 46.07 -3.37
CA GLY A 3 -6.84 45.70 -4.65
C GLY A 3 -6.14 46.84 -5.41
N PRO A 4 -4.96 46.63 -6.06
CA PRO A 4 -4.77 45.67 -7.17
C PRO A 4 -3.36 44.98 -7.27
N ILE A 5 -3.25 43.76 -7.83
CA ILE A 5 -2.75 43.31 -9.18
C ILE A 5 -1.21 43.27 -9.40
N CYS A 6 -0.73 42.05 -9.73
CA CYS A 6 0.51 41.63 -10.44
C CYS A 6 1.88 41.96 -9.79
N SER A 7 2.95 41.17 -9.88
CA SER A 7 3.29 39.94 -10.62
C SER A 7 4.73 39.52 -10.23
N HIS A 8 5.04 38.22 -10.30
CA HIS A 8 6.37 37.61 -10.51
C HIS A 8 7.46 37.78 -9.42
N SER A 9 7.79 36.68 -8.73
CA SER A 9 9.14 36.09 -8.79
C SER A 9 9.16 34.76 -8.01
N ARG A 10 9.26 33.64 -8.73
CA ARG A 10 9.82 32.40 -8.15
C ARG A 10 11.31 32.66 -7.94
N SER A 11 11.64 33.28 -6.80
CA SER A 11 13.01 33.63 -6.43
C SER A 11 13.68 32.44 -5.75
N SER A 12 14.52 31.73 -6.50
CA SER A 12 15.90 31.35 -6.14
C SER A 12 16.24 30.76 -4.75
N GLN A 13 15.28 30.33 -3.94
CA GLN A 13 15.49 29.63 -2.67
C GLN A 13 14.74 28.29 -2.58
N CYS A 14 13.82 27.99 -3.51
CA CYS A 14 13.14 26.70 -3.61
C CYS A 14 13.99 25.57 -4.23
N THR A 15 15.21 25.83 -4.66
CA THR A 15 16.01 24.85 -5.40
C THR A 15 16.65 23.75 -4.55
N CYS A 16 16.40 23.62 -3.25
CA CYS A 16 16.84 22.44 -2.46
C CYS A 16 15.78 21.35 -2.28
N TRP A 17 14.56 21.55 -2.79
CA TRP A 17 13.39 20.75 -2.45
C TRP A 17 13.10 19.53 -3.35
N ALA A 18 14.02 19.16 -4.26
CA ALA A 18 13.80 18.07 -5.22
C ALA A 18 14.39 16.70 -4.78
N SER A 19 14.51 16.42 -3.48
CA SER A 19 15.30 15.27 -3.00
C SER A 19 14.55 14.34 -2.05
N VAL A 20 13.23 14.20 -2.22
CA VAL A 20 12.47 13.07 -1.66
C VAL A 20 12.43 12.00 -2.76
N SER A 21 13.02 10.83 -2.49
CA SER A 21 13.33 9.74 -3.43
C SER A 21 12.36 9.56 -4.60
N LEU A 22 12.73 10.07 -5.78
CA LEU A 22 11.99 9.92 -7.05
C LEU A 22 11.71 8.47 -7.43
N ALA A 23 12.62 7.54 -7.09
CA ALA A 23 12.46 6.12 -7.42
C ALA A 23 11.65 5.34 -6.37
N MET A 24 11.71 5.75 -5.10
CA MET A 24 10.90 5.16 -4.05
C MET A 24 9.43 5.50 -4.24
N ILE A 25 9.11 6.77 -4.54
CA ILE A 25 7.71 7.19 -4.67
C ILE A 25 7.07 6.68 -5.96
N SER A 26 7.85 6.45 -7.01
CA SER A 26 7.35 5.77 -8.22
C SER A 26 6.81 4.35 -7.96
N SER A 27 7.34 3.66 -6.96
CA SER A 27 6.83 2.35 -6.53
C SER A 27 5.67 2.42 -5.52
N LEU A 28 5.32 3.60 -4.98
CA LEU A 28 4.32 3.76 -3.91
C LEU A 28 2.88 3.92 -4.43
N PHE A 29 2.68 4.28 -5.70
CA PHE A 29 1.36 4.40 -6.31
C PHE A 29 1.01 3.15 -7.12
N TYR A 30 0.59 2.09 -6.41
CA TYR A 30 -0.14 0.98 -7.01
C TYR A 30 -1.59 1.00 -6.53
N VAL A 31 -2.48 1.58 -7.35
CA VAL A 31 -3.92 1.41 -7.19
C VAL A 31 -4.29 0.05 -7.78
N GLY A 32 -4.68 -0.89 -6.92
CA GLY A 32 -5.03 -2.25 -7.31
C GLY A 32 -6.08 -2.31 -8.41
N ASN A 33 -5.71 -2.97 -9.51
CA ASN A 33 -6.54 -3.28 -10.68
C ASN A 33 -7.23 -2.08 -11.35
N SER A 34 -6.41 -1.28 -12.01
CA SER A 34 -6.69 -1.02 -13.42
C SER A 34 -5.39 -1.22 -14.20
N LEU A 35 -5.43 -2.10 -15.21
CA LEU A 35 -4.80 -1.75 -16.46
C LEU A 35 -5.50 -0.45 -16.87
N VAL A 36 -5.02 0.69 -16.36
CA VAL A 36 -5.31 1.96 -16.98
C VAL A 36 -4.48 1.90 -18.25
N PRO A 37 -5.07 1.73 -19.44
CA PRO A 37 -4.38 2.23 -20.61
C PRO A 37 -4.18 3.71 -20.28
N SER A 38 -2.91 4.11 -20.14
CA SER A 38 -2.50 5.50 -20.03
C SER A 38 -3.08 6.25 -21.23
N THR A 39 -4.32 6.68 -21.10
CA THR A 39 -5.03 7.46 -22.09
C THR A 39 -4.74 8.88 -21.69
N GLU A 40 -3.85 9.48 -22.50
CA GLU A 40 -3.29 10.81 -22.33
C GLU A 40 -2.14 10.90 -21.34
N ALA A 41 -1.02 10.29 -21.75
CA ALA A 41 0.26 10.98 -21.62
C ALA A 41 0.12 12.42 -22.13
N ARG A 42 -0.20 13.36 -21.23
CA ARG A 42 0.07 14.78 -21.46
C ARG A 42 1.57 14.86 -21.72
N HIS A 43 1.92 15.13 -22.98
CA HIS A 43 3.28 15.25 -23.52
C HIS A 43 3.87 13.92 -24.01
N GLY A 44 3.49 13.54 -25.23
CA GLY A 44 4.03 12.37 -25.92
C GLY A 44 5.55 12.40 -26.06
N LYS A 45 6.21 11.47 -25.37
CA LYS A 45 7.52 10.89 -25.71
C LYS A 45 7.56 9.45 -25.18
N GLU A 46 7.94 8.51 -26.05
CA GLU A 46 8.23 7.13 -25.65
C GLU A 46 9.44 7.09 -24.70
N PHE A 47 9.37 6.30 -23.64
CA PHE A 47 10.47 6.10 -22.69
C PHE A 47 11.36 4.93 -23.17
N PRO A 48 12.69 5.10 -23.23
CA PRO A 48 13.60 3.98 -23.49
C PRO A 48 13.64 3.03 -22.29
N MET A 49 13.63 1.72 -22.57
CA MET A 49 13.87 0.68 -21.56
C MET A 49 15.25 0.88 -20.91
N ASN A 50 15.34 0.77 -19.58
CA ASN A 50 16.61 0.78 -18.88
C ASN A 50 17.27 -0.62 -18.97
N ASP A 51 18.61 -0.67 -18.93
CA ASP A 51 19.48 -1.84 -19.17
C ASP A 51 19.26 -3.06 -18.24
N ARG A 52 18.22 -3.06 -17.39
CA ARG A 52 17.96 -4.06 -16.34
C ARG A 52 16.69 -4.91 -16.56
N ASN A 53 16.05 -4.86 -17.74
CA ASN A 53 14.93 -5.74 -18.13
C ASN A 53 13.69 -5.75 -17.20
N PHE A 54 13.46 -4.69 -16.42
CA PHE A 54 12.19 -4.49 -15.71
C PHE A 54 11.37 -3.38 -16.38
N PRO A 55 10.05 -3.54 -16.59
CA PRO A 55 9.21 -2.43 -17.01
C PRO A 55 9.24 -1.34 -15.93
N PRO A 56 9.26 -0.04 -16.29
CA PRO A 56 9.18 1.04 -15.31
C PRO A 56 7.78 1.00 -14.69
N LEU A 57 7.65 0.38 -13.52
CA LEU A 57 6.44 0.45 -12.73
C LEU A 57 6.38 1.84 -12.09
N GLY A 58 5.42 2.66 -12.52
CA GLY A 58 4.92 3.81 -11.76
C GLY A 58 5.77 5.08 -11.71
N SER A 59 6.57 5.44 -12.73
CA SER A 59 7.31 6.70 -12.71
C SER A 59 6.39 7.94 -12.68
N TYR A 60 6.33 8.66 -11.54
CA TYR A 60 5.70 9.98 -11.47
C TYR A 60 6.63 11.03 -12.08
N HIS A 61 6.10 11.85 -12.99
CA HIS A 61 6.88 12.88 -13.65
C HIS A 61 6.78 14.21 -12.89
N PHE A 62 7.79 14.51 -12.07
CA PHE A 62 7.86 15.72 -11.24
C PHE A 62 8.04 17.04 -12.01
N GLY A 63 8.09 17.00 -13.35
CA GLY A 63 8.25 18.23 -14.15
C GLY A 63 9.63 18.87 -14.05
N LEU A 64 10.64 18.12 -13.58
CA LEU A 64 12.02 18.61 -13.44
C LEU A 64 12.67 18.80 -14.81
N SER A 65 13.49 19.84 -14.94
CA SER A 65 14.42 19.95 -16.07
C SER A 65 15.48 18.85 -16.02
N GLU A 66 16.13 18.56 -17.15
CA GLU A 66 17.21 17.56 -17.22
C GLU A 66 18.34 17.86 -16.20
N SER A 67 18.65 19.14 -15.98
CA SER A 67 19.64 19.54 -14.96
C SER A 67 19.17 19.31 -13.53
N GLU A 68 17.88 19.49 -13.27
CA GLU A 68 17.29 19.23 -11.94
C GLU A 68 17.19 17.74 -11.67
N GLU A 69 16.82 16.93 -12.66
CA GLU A 69 16.77 15.48 -12.56
C GLU A 69 18.16 14.88 -12.30
N LYS A 70 19.18 15.31 -13.05
CA LYS A 70 20.59 14.92 -12.79
C LYS A 70 21.07 15.35 -11.40
N ARG A 71 20.53 16.44 -10.87
CA ARG A 71 20.86 16.90 -9.51
C ARG A 71 20.13 16.08 -8.46
N ALA A 72 18.85 15.80 -8.64
CA ALA A 72 18.06 14.97 -7.74
C ALA A 72 18.65 13.56 -7.62
N LEU A 73 19.02 12.94 -8.75
CA LEU A 73 19.68 11.62 -8.78
C LEU A 73 21.00 11.61 -8.02
N ARG A 74 21.83 12.66 -8.16
CA ARG A 74 23.08 12.77 -7.41
C ARG A 74 22.84 12.94 -5.91
N ILE A 75 21.89 13.78 -5.50
CA ILE A 75 21.58 13.95 -4.08
C ILE A 75 21.06 12.64 -3.50
N HIS A 76 20.20 11.94 -4.21
CA HIS A 76 19.68 10.63 -3.84
C HIS A 76 20.80 9.59 -3.68
N ASP A 77 21.74 9.53 -4.62
CA ASP A 77 22.88 8.62 -4.59
C ASP A 77 23.88 8.96 -3.45
N GLU A 78 24.07 10.25 -3.13
CA GLU A 78 24.97 10.70 -2.05
C GLU A 78 24.33 10.62 -0.65
N ALA A 79 23.00 10.71 -0.56
CA ALA A 79 22.28 10.79 0.72
C ALA A 79 22.15 9.44 1.44
N ILE A 80 22.15 9.48 2.77
CA ILE A 80 21.62 8.39 3.59
C ILE A 80 20.10 8.56 3.61
N ILE A 81 19.39 7.57 3.07
CA ILE A 81 17.93 7.59 2.98
C ILE A 81 17.39 6.61 4.01
N ILE A 82 16.63 7.14 4.97
CA ILE A 82 15.98 6.37 6.01
C ILE A 82 14.47 6.50 5.81
N ASP A 83 13.78 5.37 5.72
CA ASP A 83 12.33 5.34 5.81
C ASP A 83 11.93 4.89 7.22
N PHE A 84 11.19 5.74 7.93
CA PHE A 84 10.87 5.58 9.34
C PHE A 84 9.74 4.58 9.64
N ALA A 85 9.00 4.11 8.63
CA ALA A 85 7.96 3.09 8.76
C ALA A 85 7.92 2.24 7.48
N PHE A 86 8.91 1.37 7.35
CA PHE A 86 9.17 0.60 6.14
C PHE A 86 8.73 -0.85 6.30
N VAL A 87 7.66 -1.22 5.60
CA VAL A 87 7.00 -2.51 5.78
C VAL A 87 7.71 -3.65 5.02
N HIS A 88 8.14 -3.47 3.76
CA HIS A 88 9.16 -4.26 3.02
C HIS A 88 9.13 -3.86 1.53
N PRO A 89 10.17 -4.10 0.71
CA PRO A 89 10.13 -3.81 -0.73
C PRO A 89 9.58 -4.98 -1.56
N GLY A 90 8.77 -5.85 -0.98
CA GLY A 90 8.30 -7.06 -1.69
C GLY A 90 7.15 -6.72 -2.62
N GLY A 91 7.31 -6.99 -3.90
CA GLY A 91 6.22 -6.92 -4.86
C GLY A 91 5.15 -7.99 -4.61
N TYR A 92 3.98 -7.80 -5.24
CA TYR A 92 2.79 -8.67 -5.08
C TYR A 92 3.03 -10.16 -5.37
N ARG A 93 4.10 -10.49 -6.10
CA ARG A 93 4.44 -11.85 -6.53
C ARG A 93 4.77 -12.80 -5.38
N VAL A 94 5.27 -12.26 -4.25
CA VAL A 94 5.52 -13.05 -3.03
C VAL A 94 4.23 -13.72 -2.55
N PHE A 95 3.09 -13.05 -2.73
CA PHE A 95 1.77 -13.51 -2.29
C PHE A 95 1.09 -14.49 -3.25
N GLU A 96 1.60 -14.67 -4.47
CA GLU A 96 0.99 -15.55 -5.49
C GLU A 96 1.45 -17.02 -5.40
N ARG A 97 2.46 -17.32 -4.55
CA ARG A 97 3.08 -18.65 -4.44
C ARG A 97 2.32 -19.58 -3.48
N GLU A 98 2.24 -20.87 -3.83
CA GLU A 98 1.55 -21.91 -3.03
C GLU A 98 1.98 -22.01 -1.55
N PRO A 99 3.26 -21.81 -1.20
CA PRO A 99 3.72 -21.88 0.20
C PRO A 99 3.20 -20.70 1.03
N PHE A 100 3.06 -19.52 0.42
CA PHE A 100 2.34 -18.40 1.03
C PHE A 100 0.85 -18.74 1.18
N LYS A 101 0.17 -19.19 0.12
CA LYS A 101 -1.27 -19.51 0.17
C LYS A 101 -1.62 -20.54 1.25
N SER A 102 -0.82 -21.59 1.37
CA SER A 102 -1.01 -22.67 2.35
C SER A 102 -0.63 -22.25 3.79
N GLY A 103 0.39 -21.41 3.96
CA GLY A 103 0.75 -20.82 5.25
C GLY A 103 -0.26 -19.77 5.73
N TYR A 104 -0.71 -18.90 4.83
CA TYR A 104 -1.76 -17.90 5.05
C TYR A 104 -3.04 -18.56 5.55
N GLN A 105 -3.58 -19.55 4.85
CA GLN A 105 -4.79 -20.27 5.28
C GLN A 105 -4.67 -20.95 6.65
N ARG A 106 -3.45 -21.31 7.08
CA ARG A 106 -3.20 -21.94 8.38
C ARG A 106 -3.12 -20.92 9.52
N LEU A 107 -2.65 -19.71 9.23
CA LEU A 107 -2.31 -18.69 10.22
C LEU A 107 -3.34 -17.55 10.31
N VAL A 108 -4.25 -17.45 9.32
CA VAL A 108 -5.44 -16.59 9.38
C VAL A 108 -6.29 -17.04 10.57
N GLY A 109 -6.21 -16.29 11.67
CA GLY A 109 -6.87 -16.58 12.94
C GLY A 109 -5.95 -16.57 14.18
N GLU A 110 -4.63 -16.73 14.00
CA GLU A 110 -3.65 -16.66 15.10
C GLU A 110 -2.99 -15.27 15.25
N TYR A 111 -2.95 -14.49 14.16
CA TYR A 111 -2.33 -13.18 14.09
C TYR A 111 -3.31 -12.15 13.48
N ALA A 112 -3.12 -10.86 13.78
CA ALA A 112 -3.81 -9.80 13.05
C ALA A 112 -3.37 -9.84 11.57
N GLY A 113 -4.27 -9.53 10.63
CA GLY A 113 -4.00 -9.68 9.19
C GLY A 113 -2.73 -8.99 8.70
N LEU A 114 -2.40 -7.81 9.24
CA LEU A 114 -1.18 -7.05 8.92
C LEU A 114 0.09 -7.73 9.42
N GLU A 115 0.08 -8.19 10.67
CA GLU A 115 1.20 -8.91 11.30
C GLU A 115 1.54 -10.20 10.55
N LEU A 116 0.51 -10.89 10.07
CA LEU A 116 0.69 -12.11 9.29
C LEU A 116 1.38 -11.83 7.95
N MET A 117 0.99 -10.77 7.24
CA MET A 117 1.56 -10.43 5.93
C MET A 117 3.07 -10.18 6.01
N GLU A 118 3.51 -9.42 7.01
CA GLU A 118 4.91 -9.03 7.14
C GLU A 118 5.78 -10.18 7.67
N LYS A 119 5.30 -10.91 8.69
CA LYS A 119 6.01 -12.10 9.19
C LYS A 119 6.14 -13.16 8.09
N LEU A 120 5.16 -13.33 7.22
CA LEU A 120 5.21 -14.30 6.12
C LEU A 120 6.19 -13.90 5.00
N ALA A 121 6.28 -12.62 4.65
CA ALA A 121 7.18 -12.13 3.60
C ALA A 121 8.65 -12.44 3.91
N PHE A 122 9.04 -12.40 5.19
CA PHE A 122 10.40 -12.73 5.62
C PHE A 122 10.60 -14.18 6.07
N LYS A 123 9.55 -14.90 6.53
CA LYS A 123 9.65 -16.31 6.98
C LYS A 123 9.69 -17.35 5.87
N PHE A 124 9.17 -17.03 4.68
CA PHE A 124 9.13 -17.96 3.55
C PHE A 124 9.93 -17.45 2.34
N PRO A 125 11.23 -17.13 2.50
CA PRO A 125 12.00 -16.60 1.40
C PRO A 125 12.33 -17.69 0.38
N TYR A 126 11.92 -17.47 -0.87
CA TYR A 126 12.50 -18.16 -2.02
C TYR A 126 13.66 -17.32 -2.55
N GLU A 127 14.73 -17.96 -3.01
CA GLU A 127 15.93 -17.27 -3.51
C GLU A 127 15.60 -16.25 -4.62
N ALA A 128 14.72 -16.61 -5.55
CA ALA A 128 14.25 -15.70 -6.60
C ALA A 128 13.44 -14.49 -6.07
N ASP A 129 12.73 -14.66 -4.95
CA ASP A 129 11.98 -13.57 -4.31
C ASP A 129 12.91 -12.66 -3.51
N LEU A 130 13.95 -13.21 -2.89
CA LEU A 130 15.01 -12.42 -2.23
C LEU A 130 15.79 -11.56 -3.22
N ASP A 131 16.12 -12.08 -4.40
CA ASP A 131 16.76 -11.30 -5.46
C ASP A 131 15.84 -10.20 -6.00
N HIS A 132 14.55 -10.50 -6.14
CA HIS A 132 13.56 -9.50 -6.55
C HIS A 132 13.39 -8.40 -5.50
N MET A 133 13.27 -8.76 -4.22
CA MET A 133 13.22 -7.81 -3.10
C MET A 133 14.48 -6.95 -3.05
N ARG A 134 15.66 -7.56 -3.23
CA ARG A 134 16.93 -6.83 -3.29
C ARG A 134 16.95 -5.83 -4.45
N ALA A 135 16.45 -6.22 -5.62
CA ALA A 135 16.37 -5.34 -6.78
C ALA A 135 15.41 -4.16 -6.54
N LEU A 136 14.25 -4.40 -5.92
CA LEU A 136 13.29 -3.34 -5.56
C LEU A 136 13.84 -2.40 -4.48
N TRP A 137 14.54 -2.94 -3.47
CA TRP A 137 15.25 -2.12 -2.48
C TRP A 137 16.33 -1.25 -3.14
N ALA A 138 17.13 -1.83 -4.04
CA ALA A 138 18.14 -1.09 -4.78
C ALA A 138 17.53 0.02 -5.66
N GLN A 139 16.36 -0.23 -6.25
CA GLN A 139 15.63 0.76 -7.04
C GLN A 139 15.08 1.89 -6.18
N SER A 140 14.58 1.62 -4.97
CA SER A 140 14.06 2.68 -4.08
C SER A 140 15.16 3.65 -3.62
N GLY A 141 16.39 3.13 -3.49
CA GLY A 141 17.55 3.85 -2.95
C GLY A 141 17.52 4.03 -1.44
N VAL A 142 16.59 3.37 -0.75
CA VAL A 142 16.56 3.35 0.71
C VAL A 142 17.84 2.73 1.24
N THR A 143 18.54 3.45 2.11
CA THR A 143 19.71 2.92 2.82
C THR A 143 19.25 2.06 4.00
N VAL A 144 18.31 2.58 4.79
CA VAL A 144 17.76 1.91 5.98
C VAL A 144 16.24 1.98 5.98
N GLY A 145 15.58 0.84 6.11
CA GLY A 145 14.16 0.78 6.43
C GLY A 145 13.96 0.46 7.91
N LEU A 146 13.12 1.23 8.61
CA LEU A 146 12.64 0.83 9.93
C LEU A 146 11.56 -0.23 9.74
N VAL A 147 11.85 -1.46 10.11
CA VAL A 147 10.94 -2.60 9.94
C VAL A 147 10.28 -2.92 11.28
N ASP A 148 8.96 -3.10 11.26
CA ASP A 148 8.21 -3.43 12.45
C ASP A 148 8.52 -4.87 12.87
N ALA A 149 8.93 -5.01 14.12
CA ALA A 149 9.23 -6.29 14.74
C ALA A 149 7.96 -7.08 15.07
N TYR A 150 6.77 -6.47 15.01
CA TYR A 150 5.47 -7.05 15.41
C TYR A 150 5.58 -7.87 16.68
N TYR A 151 6.13 -7.22 17.69
CA TYR A 151 6.63 -7.90 18.86
C TYR A 151 5.52 -8.05 19.89
N ASP A 152 5.07 -9.28 20.13
CA ASP A 152 4.31 -9.59 21.33
C ASP A 152 5.27 -9.60 22.53
N MET A 153 5.40 -8.42 23.13
CA MET A 153 6.32 -8.16 24.24
C MET A 153 6.08 -9.07 25.46
N THR A 154 4.97 -9.80 25.51
CA THR A 154 4.71 -10.79 26.56
C THR A 154 5.51 -12.09 26.39
N LYS A 155 6.03 -12.38 25.20
CA LYS A 155 6.83 -13.56 24.89
C LYS A 155 8.32 -13.30 25.10
N VAL A 156 9.01 -14.27 25.69
CA VAL A 156 10.43 -14.12 26.08
C VAL A 156 11.38 -14.43 24.92
N ASP A 157 10.94 -15.26 23.97
CA ASP A 157 11.72 -15.80 22.84
C ASP A 157 11.55 -15.03 21.52
N GLU A 158 10.52 -14.20 21.40
CA GLU A 158 10.24 -13.40 20.21
C GLU A 158 11.40 -12.48 19.73
N PRO A 159 12.24 -11.86 20.59
CA PRO A 159 13.38 -11.08 20.09
C PRO A 159 14.37 -11.94 19.32
N GLN A 160 14.59 -13.17 19.77
CA GLN A 160 15.48 -14.10 19.08
C GLN A 160 14.87 -14.55 17.76
N ALA A 161 13.57 -14.84 17.72
CA ALA A 161 12.87 -15.21 16.50
C ALA A 161 12.96 -14.12 15.41
N ASN A 162 12.87 -12.84 15.77
CA ASN A 162 13.01 -11.74 14.81
C ASN A 162 14.43 -11.64 14.24
N LEU A 163 15.46 -11.88 15.06
CA LEU A 163 16.84 -11.95 14.57
C LEU A 163 17.05 -13.12 13.62
N GLU A 164 16.49 -14.30 13.94
CA GLU A 164 16.57 -15.49 13.07
C GLU A 164 15.89 -15.25 11.72
N ILE A 165 14.78 -14.51 11.68
CA ILE A 165 14.09 -14.14 10.43
C ILE A 165 14.98 -13.22 9.57
N ILE A 166 15.67 -12.26 10.19
CA ILE A 166 16.59 -11.37 9.47
C ILE A 166 17.76 -12.16 8.87
N ASP A 167 18.29 -13.15 9.60
CA ASP A 167 19.38 -14.01 9.13
C ASP A 167 18.99 -14.84 7.89
N LEU A 168 17.70 -15.01 7.60
CA LEU A 168 17.22 -15.64 6.35
C LEU A 168 17.42 -14.76 5.11
N VAL A 169 17.72 -13.46 5.29
CA VAL A 169 17.93 -12.49 4.20
C VAL A 169 19.40 -12.06 4.19
N PRO A 170 20.32 -12.83 3.57
CA PRO A 170 21.77 -12.70 3.76
C PRO A 170 22.36 -11.40 3.21
N TRP A 171 21.64 -10.67 2.37
CA TRP A 171 22.07 -9.38 1.82
C TRP A 171 21.61 -8.18 2.65
N LEU A 172 20.79 -8.40 3.68
CA LEU A 172 20.18 -7.34 4.49
C LEU A 172 20.86 -7.24 5.86
N ARG A 173 21.28 -6.03 6.21
CA ARG A 173 22.05 -5.78 7.44
C ARG A 173 21.17 -5.23 8.55
N LEU A 174 21.15 -5.87 9.72
CA LEU A 174 20.61 -5.26 10.93
C LEU A 174 21.53 -4.14 11.43
N VAL A 175 20.99 -2.94 11.60
CA VAL A 175 21.68 -1.78 12.17
C VAL A 175 21.12 -1.42 13.54
N ARG A 176 22.01 -1.04 14.46
CA ARG A 176 21.67 -0.75 15.86
C ARG A 176 22.05 0.66 16.29
N ASN A 177 22.79 1.39 15.47
CA ASN A 177 23.26 2.74 15.77
C ASN A 177 23.60 3.50 14.48
N ALA A 178 23.84 4.80 14.59
CA ALA A 178 24.16 5.66 13.45
C ALA A 178 25.49 5.32 12.74
N ALA A 179 26.46 4.70 13.41
CA ALA A 179 27.70 4.26 12.77
C ALA A 179 27.44 3.07 11.84
N ASP A 180 26.57 2.13 12.25
CA ASP A 180 26.16 1.01 11.39
C ASP A 180 25.45 1.52 10.12
N ILE A 181 24.58 2.53 10.25
CA ILE A 181 23.89 3.17 9.12
C ILE A 181 24.89 3.78 8.13
N ARG A 182 25.85 4.56 8.65
CA ARG A 182 26.90 5.18 7.81
C ARG A 182 27.78 4.12 7.14
N ALA A 183 28.08 3.03 7.85
CA ALA A 183 28.83 1.91 7.29
C ALA A 183 28.05 1.21 6.15
N ALA A 184 26.75 0.99 6.33
CA ALA A 184 25.89 0.43 5.29
C ALA A 184 25.88 1.32 4.03
N LYS A 185 25.71 2.64 4.19
CA LYS A 185 25.79 3.58 3.06
C LYS A 185 27.16 3.52 2.36
N ALA A 186 28.25 3.56 3.13
CA ALA A 186 29.60 3.53 2.58
C ALA A 186 29.93 2.23 1.84
N ALA A 187 29.32 1.12 2.26
CA ALA A 187 29.44 -0.18 1.61
C ALA A 187 28.45 -0.39 0.45
N ASN A 188 27.54 0.57 0.20
CA ASN A 188 26.42 0.44 -0.72
C ASN A 188 25.56 -0.80 -0.41
N GLU A 189 25.35 -1.05 0.88
CA GLU A 189 24.53 -2.14 1.43
C GLU A 189 23.15 -1.62 1.84
N HIS A 190 22.16 -2.51 1.82
CA HIS A 190 20.84 -2.25 2.37
C HIS A 190 20.76 -2.73 3.80
N ALA A 191 20.08 -1.96 4.64
CA ALA A 191 19.99 -2.20 6.06
C ALA A 191 18.55 -2.06 6.57
N LEU A 192 18.29 -2.69 7.71
CA LEU A 192 17.07 -2.49 8.48
C LEU A 192 17.39 -2.13 9.93
N MET A 193 16.50 -1.34 10.52
CA MET A 193 16.46 -1.08 11.95
C MET A 193 15.14 -1.61 12.49
N LEU A 194 15.17 -2.29 13.63
CA LEU A 194 13.94 -2.78 14.25
C LEU A 194 13.23 -1.66 15.01
N PHE A 195 11.96 -1.45 14.68
CA PHE A 195 11.02 -0.70 15.51
C PHE A 195 9.84 -1.58 15.92
N CYS A 196 9.01 -1.12 16.85
CA CYS A 196 7.85 -1.87 17.30
C CYS A 196 6.62 -0.97 17.39
N GLN A 197 5.55 -1.42 16.75
CA GLN A 197 4.20 -0.90 16.98
C GLN A 197 3.46 -1.87 17.91
N PRO A 198 3.04 -1.45 19.11
CA PRO A 198 2.43 -2.37 20.06
C PRO A 198 0.98 -2.70 19.67
N VAL A 199 0.81 -3.58 18.69
CA VAL A 199 -0.47 -4.16 18.29
C VAL A 199 -0.77 -5.32 19.25
N GLY A 200 -1.61 -5.08 20.24
CA GLY A 200 -2.03 -6.12 21.20
C GLY A 200 -1.63 -5.81 22.65
N THR A 201 -1.30 -6.86 23.41
CA THR A 201 -1.08 -6.75 24.86
C THR A 201 0.33 -6.23 25.14
N VAL A 202 0.40 -5.08 25.81
CA VAL A 202 1.67 -4.54 26.32
C VAL A 202 1.88 -5.02 27.75
N PRO A 203 3.01 -5.69 28.08
CA PRO A 203 3.30 -6.14 29.42
C PRO A 203 3.62 -4.96 30.35
N ARG A 204 3.31 -5.12 31.63
CA ARG A 204 3.76 -4.21 32.70
C ARG A 204 5.16 -4.55 33.23
N ASP A 205 5.82 -5.55 32.65
CA ASP A 205 7.20 -5.93 32.97
C ASP A 205 8.17 -5.04 32.18
N LEU A 206 8.85 -4.13 32.87
CA LEU A 206 9.92 -3.31 32.27
C LEU A 206 11.06 -4.17 31.68
N GLY A 207 11.33 -5.34 32.25
CA GLY A 207 12.34 -6.27 31.73
C GLY A 207 12.04 -6.78 30.32
N ALA A 208 10.77 -6.73 29.88
CA ALA A 208 10.42 -7.06 28.49
C ALA A 208 11.05 -6.09 27.49
N PHE A 209 11.15 -4.81 27.85
CA PHE A 209 11.71 -3.75 27.01
C PHE A 209 13.23 -3.82 26.96
N GLU A 210 13.88 -4.19 28.06
CA GLU A 210 15.31 -4.48 28.09
C GLU A 210 15.65 -5.69 27.20
N ARG A 211 14.84 -6.75 27.26
CA ARG A 211 14.98 -7.93 26.38
C ARG A 211 14.79 -7.56 24.90
N ALA A 212 13.79 -6.75 24.58
CA ALA A 212 13.57 -6.29 23.21
C ALA A 212 14.74 -5.43 22.69
N TYR A 213 15.27 -4.53 23.53
CA TYR A 213 16.46 -3.74 23.20
C TYR A 213 17.70 -4.62 22.95
N ALA A 214 17.92 -5.63 23.79
CA ALA A 214 18.96 -6.64 23.58
C ALA A 214 18.75 -7.44 22.28
N GLY A 215 17.48 -7.70 21.94
CA GLY A 215 17.03 -8.28 20.67
C GLY A 215 17.23 -7.38 19.44
N GLY A 216 17.72 -6.16 19.60
CA GLY A 216 18.02 -5.24 18.50
C GLY A 216 16.99 -4.16 18.25
N LEU A 217 15.90 -4.10 19.02
CA LEU A 217 14.91 -3.02 18.94
C LEU A 217 15.58 -1.66 19.22
N ARG A 218 15.32 -0.64 18.39
CA ARG A 218 15.87 0.71 18.56
C ARG A 218 14.85 1.83 18.58
N THR A 219 13.63 1.55 18.13
CA THR A 219 12.53 2.50 18.18
C THR A 219 11.29 1.81 18.74
N PHE A 220 10.55 2.46 19.62
CA PHE A 220 9.35 1.90 20.24
C PHE A 220 8.22 2.92 20.26
N MET A 221 7.08 2.56 19.70
CA MET A 221 5.89 3.40 19.72
C MET A 221 5.08 3.17 21.00
N LEU A 222 4.64 4.23 21.67
CA LEU A 222 3.99 4.10 23.00
C LEU A 222 2.61 3.44 22.94
N THR A 223 1.82 3.76 21.92
CA THR A 223 0.48 3.19 21.72
C THR A 223 0.26 2.88 20.25
N TYR A 224 -0.66 1.98 19.95
CA TYR A 224 -1.31 1.95 18.64
C TYR A 224 -2.54 2.88 18.67
N ASN A 225 -3.65 2.53 18.00
CA ASN A 225 -4.82 3.39 17.90
C ASN A 225 -5.68 3.48 19.17
N LYS A 226 -5.74 2.42 19.99
CA LYS A 226 -6.54 2.34 21.22
C LYS A 226 -5.70 2.62 22.47
N THR A 227 -6.35 2.87 23.59
CA THR A 227 -5.69 2.90 24.90
C THR A 227 -5.03 1.57 25.23
N ASN A 228 -3.82 1.64 25.78
CA ASN A 228 -3.12 0.50 26.37
C ASN A 228 -2.64 0.87 27.80
N VAL A 229 -1.79 0.04 28.40
CA VAL A 229 -1.27 0.31 29.76
C VAL A 229 -0.31 1.50 29.84
N ILE A 230 0.18 2.01 28.72
CA ILE A 230 1.13 3.13 28.61
C ILE A 230 0.40 4.47 28.48
N GLY A 231 -0.64 4.53 27.64
CA GLY A 231 -1.40 5.76 27.39
C GLY A 231 -2.53 5.59 26.39
N CYS A 232 -3.07 6.71 25.91
CA CYS A 232 -4.16 6.75 24.93
C CYS A 232 -3.64 6.79 23.49
N GLY A 233 -4.22 5.95 22.65
CA GLY A 233 -4.04 6.02 21.20
C GLY A 233 -4.87 7.13 20.54
N CYS A 234 -4.54 7.43 19.28
CA CYS A 234 -5.11 8.55 18.53
C CYS A 234 -6.61 8.43 18.21
N THR A 235 -7.14 7.20 18.20
CA THR A 235 -8.57 6.95 17.96
C THR A 235 -9.37 6.85 19.26
N GLU A 236 -8.70 6.94 20.42
CA GLU A 236 -9.38 6.85 21.71
C GLU A 236 -10.27 8.07 21.95
N ARG A 237 -11.48 7.82 22.49
CA ARG A 237 -12.41 8.89 22.85
C ARG A 237 -11.93 9.66 24.09
N LEU A 238 -11.42 8.92 25.08
CA LEU A 238 -10.80 9.47 26.28
C LEU A 238 -9.31 9.73 26.04
N ASN A 239 -8.91 10.97 25.82
CA ASN A 239 -7.53 11.35 25.53
C ASN A 239 -6.82 11.83 26.81
N HIS A 240 -6.57 10.92 27.76
CA HIS A 240 -6.14 11.27 29.13
C HIS A 240 -4.61 11.28 29.35
N GLY A 241 -3.80 11.13 28.30
CA GLY A 241 -2.35 11.25 28.42
C GLY A 241 -1.62 9.93 28.71
N LEU A 242 -0.44 10.05 29.30
CA LEU A 242 0.34 8.91 29.79
C LEU A 242 -0.23 8.41 31.12
N THR A 243 -0.10 7.10 31.35
CA THR A 243 -0.30 6.52 32.68
C THR A 243 0.97 6.65 33.51
N ASP A 244 0.89 6.39 34.82
CA ASP A 244 2.09 6.30 35.68
C ASP A 244 3.10 5.28 35.13
N PHE A 245 2.61 4.13 34.65
CA PHE A 245 3.47 3.13 34.00
C PHE A 245 4.09 3.65 32.70
N GLY A 246 3.35 4.42 31.91
CA GLY A 246 3.89 5.04 30.69
C GLY A 246 4.99 6.05 30.98
N VAL A 247 4.89 6.81 32.08
CA VAL A 247 5.95 7.71 32.55
C VAL A 247 7.19 6.93 32.98
N GLU A 248 7.02 5.84 33.73
CA GLU A 248 8.13 4.96 34.13
C GLU A 248 8.82 4.33 32.91
N LEU A 249 8.04 3.82 31.96
CA LEU A 249 8.56 3.21 30.73
C LEU A 249 9.33 4.23 29.88
N MET A 250 8.81 5.45 29.73
CA MET A 250 9.51 6.54 29.02
C MET A 250 10.90 6.80 29.59
N ALA A 251 11.05 6.77 30.93
CA ALA A 251 12.34 6.93 31.58
C ALA A 251 13.30 5.79 31.20
N LEU A 252 12.83 4.53 31.26
CA LEU A 252 13.62 3.36 30.85
C LEU A 252 14.05 3.42 29.38
N LEU A 253 13.12 3.74 28.48
CA LEU A 253 13.44 3.85 27.04
C LEU A 253 14.53 4.90 26.78
N GLY A 254 14.46 6.02 27.50
CA GLY A 254 15.52 7.04 27.48
C GLY A 254 16.87 6.53 28.00
N GLU A 255 16.88 5.79 29.12
CA GLU A 255 18.11 5.18 29.66
C GLU A 255 18.74 4.15 28.72
N LEU A 256 17.92 3.36 28.02
CA LEU A 256 18.37 2.39 27.02
C LEU A 256 18.83 3.04 25.71
N GLY A 257 18.43 4.30 25.45
CA GLY A 257 18.64 4.97 24.18
C GLY A 257 17.71 4.47 23.06
N VAL A 258 16.52 4.00 23.42
CA VAL A 258 15.45 3.67 22.46
C VAL A 258 14.73 4.95 22.05
N ILE A 259 14.57 5.14 20.75
CA ILE A 259 13.81 6.27 20.19
C ILE A 259 12.32 6.04 20.48
N VAL A 260 11.67 7.03 21.08
CA VAL A 260 10.24 6.99 21.35
C VAL A 260 9.48 7.49 20.13
N ASP A 261 8.58 6.66 19.60
CA ASP A 261 7.69 7.02 18.50
C ASP A 261 6.27 7.34 19.03
N LEU A 262 5.67 8.37 18.45
CA LEU A 262 4.37 8.95 18.83
C LEU A 262 3.35 8.91 17.70
N SER A 263 3.64 8.21 16.59
CA SER A 263 2.81 8.19 15.38
C SER A 263 1.34 7.91 15.67
N HIS A 264 1.01 6.85 16.41
CA HIS A 264 -0.36 6.46 16.75
C HIS A 264 -0.86 7.00 18.11
N CYS A 265 -0.06 7.79 18.83
CA CYS A 265 -0.46 8.34 20.13
C CYS A 265 -1.56 9.39 20.02
N GLY A 266 -2.45 9.44 21.01
CA GLY A 266 -3.40 10.52 21.19
C GLY A 266 -2.69 11.84 21.52
N ARG A 267 -3.40 12.95 21.36
CA ARG A 267 -2.83 14.29 21.55
C ARG A 267 -2.27 14.51 22.95
N ALA A 268 -2.97 14.08 24.00
CA ALA A 268 -2.49 14.27 25.36
C ALA A 268 -1.23 13.42 25.61
N THR A 269 -1.24 12.16 25.15
CA THR A 269 -0.08 11.26 25.26
C THR A 269 1.12 11.82 24.50
N THR A 270 0.91 12.37 23.30
CA THR A 270 1.95 12.99 22.48
C THR A 270 2.58 14.20 23.20
N LEU A 271 1.75 15.14 23.66
CA LEU A 271 2.22 16.37 24.30
C LEU A 271 2.91 16.10 25.65
N GLU A 272 2.38 15.17 26.45
CA GLU A 272 3.01 14.77 27.70
C GLU A 272 4.34 14.06 27.47
N ALA A 273 4.41 13.14 26.51
CA ALA A 273 5.66 12.47 26.14
C ALA A 273 6.72 13.47 25.69
N CYS A 274 6.38 14.44 24.83
CA CYS A 274 7.30 15.50 24.41
C CYS A 274 7.79 16.34 25.60
N LYS A 275 6.91 16.62 26.57
CA LYS A 275 7.24 17.42 27.75
C LYS A 275 8.17 16.70 28.74
N ILE A 276 8.01 15.40 28.93
CA ILE A 276 8.79 14.63 29.92
C ILE A 276 10.05 14.00 29.33
N SER A 277 10.11 13.81 28.01
CA SER A 277 11.25 13.18 27.35
C SER A 277 12.51 14.03 27.53
N LYS A 278 13.62 13.35 27.82
CA LYS A 278 14.96 13.96 27.87
C LYS A 278 15.72 13.82 26.55
N HIS A 279 15.15 13.07 25.61
CA HIS A 279 15.73 12.79 24.30
C HIS A 279 14.72 13.16 23.19
N PRO A 280 15.19 13.42 21.96
CA PRO A 280 14.30 13.60 20.82
C PRO A 280 13.32 12.43 20.70
N VAL A 281 12.05 12.77 20.48
CA VAL A 281 10.99 11.79 20.15
C VAL A 281 10.63 11.93 18.67
N THR A 282 10.04 10.91 18.09
CA THR A 282 9.62 10.94 16.68
C THR A 282 8.11 10.76 16.55
N ALA A 283 7.58 11.21 15.42
CA ALA A 283 6.40 10.59 14.83
C ALA A 283 6.89 9.98 13.52
N ASN A 284 7.25 8.70 13.55
CA ASN A 284 7.80 7.99 12.40
C ASN A 284 6.91 8.09 11.16
N HIS A 285 5.59 8.06 11.31
CA HIS A 285 4.63 8.04 10.20
C HIS A 285 3.31 8.74 10.59
N THR A 286 3.13 9.95 10.09
CA THR A 286 1.91 10.76 10.26
C THR A 286 1.75 11.80 9.13
N GLY A 287 0.97 12.84 9.35
CA GLY A 287 0.90 14.04 8.52
C GLY A 287 0.22 15.19 9.26
N ALA A 288 -0.10 16.28 8.57
CA ALA A 288 -0.66 17.49 9.17
C ALA A 288 -2.20 17.48 9.20
N GLN A 289 -2.77 17.56 10.39
CA GLN A 289 -4.22 17.64 10.58
C GLN A 289 -4.83 18.93 9.99
N ALA A 290 -4.03 19.98 9.84
CA ALA A 290 -4.45 21.25 9.24
C ALA A 290 -4.80 21.13 7.75
N LEU A 291 -4.24 20.15 7.05
CA LEU A 291 -4.54 19.88 5.63
C LEU A 291 -5.71 18.91 5.47
N PHE A 292 -5.81 17.92 6.37
CA PHE A 292 -6.90 16.97 6.38
C PHE A 292 -7.24 16.55 7.82
N GLU A 293 -8.51 16.64 8.18
CA GLU A 293 -8.95 16.30 9.53
C GLU A 293 -9.09 14.78 9.68
N HIS A 294 -8.08 14.14 10.28
CA HIS A 294 -8.08 12.70 10.54
C HIS A 294 -7.31 12.35 11.81
N ALA A 295 -7.75 11.33 12.55
CA ALA A 295 -7.17 10.96 13.85
C ALA A 295 -5.70 10.50 13.76
N ARG A 296 -5.27 9.97 12.61
CA ARG A 296 -3.87 9.56 12.36
C ARG A 296 -2.92 10.74 12.11
N LEU A 297 -3.47 11.95 11.90
CA LEU A 297 -2.69 13.15 11.61
C LEU A 297 -2.51 13.98 12.89
N LYS A 298 -1.41 14.72 12.97
CA LYS A 298 -1.05 15.52 14.15
C LYS A 298 -1.46 16.98 13.95
N SER A 299 -1.97 17.58 15.02
CA SER A 299 -2.21 19.02 15.06
C SER A 299 -0.90 19.81 15.05
N ASP A 300 -0.94 21.07 14.66
CA ASP A 300 0.25 21.93 14.67
C ASP A 300 0.90 22.05 16.05
N GLU A 301 0.13 21.90 17.13
CA GLU A 301 0.67 21.89 18.50
C GLU A 301 1.54 20.65 18.73
N GLU A 302 1.04 19.47 18.33
CA GLU A 302 1.78 18.22 18.43
C GLU A 302 3.02 18.22 17.53
N LEU A 303 2.90 18.71 16.30
CA LEU A 303 4.02 18.81 15.36
C LEU A 303 5.14 19.70 15.93
N ARG A 304 4.79 20.87 16.47
CA ARG A 304 5.77 21.75 17.14
C ARG A 304 6.37 21.09 18.37
N ALA A 305 5.55 20.45 19.22
CA ALA A 305 6.04 19.78 20.41
C ALA A 305 7.06 18.68 20.10
N ILE A 306 6.83 17.89 19.05
CA ILE A 306 7.77 16.87 18.58
C ILE A 306 9.06 17.53 18.08
N ALA A 307 8.96 18.54 17.23
CA ALA A 307 10.12 19.26 16.69
C ALA A 307 10.95 19.94 17.80
N ASP A 308 10.31 20.52 18.81
CA ASP A 308 10.95 21.18 19.96
C ASP A 308 11.81 20.21 20.79
N THR A 309 11.54 18.89 20.73
CA THR A 309 12.43 17.88 21.34
C THR A 309 13.73 17.64 20.54
N GLY A 310 13.86 18.22 19.34
CA GLY A 310 14.87 17.85 18.35
C GLY A 310 14.45 16.66 17.46
N GLY A 311 13.15 16.32 17.49
CA GLY A 311 12.56 15.14 16.87
C GLY A 311 12.39 15.22 15.35
N ILE A 312 11.95 14.10 14.75
CA ILE A 312 11.61 14.01 13.33
C ILE A 312 10.17 13.54 13.16
N ILE A 313 9.49 14.10 12.17
CA ILE A 313 8.14 13.78 11.74
C ILE A 313 8.25 13.16 10.34
N GLY A 314 8.09 11.84 10.25
CA GLY A 314 8.01 11.15 8.97
C GLY A 314 6.59 11.26 8.40
N VAL A 315 6.49 11.72 7.15
CA VAL A 315 5.20 11.80 6.46
C VAL A 315 4.91 10.48 5.77
N PHE A 316 3.74 9.90 6.01
CA PHE A 316 3.34 8.64 5.36
C PHE A 316 2.71 8.84 4.00
N ALA A 317 2.68 7.77 3.20
CA ALA A 317 2.10 7.75 1.86
C ALA A 317 0.83 6.87 1.81
N ILE A 318 -0.13 7.14 2.71
CA ILE A 318 -1.42 6.45 2.82
C ILE A 318 -2.55 7.39 2.42
N PRO A 319 -3.04 7.34 1.17
CA PRO A 319 -3.94 8.35 0.62
C PRO A 319 -5.23 8.56 1.41
N PHE A 320 -5.85 7.48 1.89
CA PHE A 320 -7.12 7.55 2.62
C PHE A 320 -7.03 8.19 4.01
N PHE A 321 -5.82 8.39 4.54
CA PHE A 321 -5.60 9.18 5.76
C PHE A 321 -5.22 10.64 5.48
N MET A 322 -5.04 11.03 4.22
CA MET A 322 -4.60 12.38 3.81
C MET A 322 -5.63 13.08 2.93
N SER A 323 -6.54 12.33 2.32
CA SER A 323 -7.58 12.87 1.45
C SER A 323 -8.78 11.93 1.37
N ARG A 324 -9.94 12.50 1.00
CA ARG A 324 -11.12 11.74 0.55
C ARG A 324 -11.20 11.64 -0.97
N ASP A 325 -10.31 12.32 -1.68
CA ASP A 325 -10.25 12.30 -3.13
C ASP A 325 -9.76 10.93 -3.60
N ALA A 326 -10.56 10.28 -4.45
CA ALA A 326 -10.22 8.99 -5.03
C ALA A 326 -9.09 9.10 -6.06
N ASP A 327 -8.88 10.30 -6.61
CA ASP A 327 -7.85 10.63 -7.58
C ASP A 327 -6.61 11.27 -6.92
N ALA A 328 -6.51 11.18 -5.59
CA ALA A 328 -5.35 11.63 -4.82
C ALA A 328 -4.03 11.09 -5.39
N ASP A 329 -3.11 12.00 -5.70
CA ASP A 329 -1.77 11.67 -6.18
C ASP A 329 -0.69 12.08 -5.16
N ILE A 330 0.56 12.04 -5.61
CA ILE A 330 1.74 12.38 -4.80
C ILE A 330 1.74 13.83 -4.32
N ASP A 331 1.01 14.75 -4.96
CA ASP A 331 1.03 16.14 -4.58
C ASP A 331 0.45 16.32 -3.16
N ILE A 332 -0.48 15.46 -2.74
CA ILE A 332 -1.00 15.46 -1.34
C ILE A 332 0.10 15.09 -0.34
N LEU A 333 0.95 14.11 -0.67
CA LEU A 333 2.11 13.77 0.16
C LEU A 333 3.07 14.97 0.26
N LEU A 334 3.36 15.60 -0.88
CA LEU A 334 4.27 16.75 -0.96
C LEU A 334 3.70 17.97 -0.22
N ASP A 335 2.40 18.22 -0.30
CA ASP A 335 1.72 19.30 0.43
C ASP A 335 1.87 19.11 1.94
N HIS A 336 1.73 17.88 2.44
CA HIS A 336 1.97 17.58 3.85
C HIS A 336 3.43 17.79 4.25
N ILE A 337 4.39 17.37 3.43
CA ILE A 337 5.82 17.59 3.67
C ILE A 337 6.13 19.10 3.72
N ASP A 338 5.67 19.86 2.72
CA ASP A 338 5.89 21.30 2.61
C ASP A 338 5.24 22.05 3.76
N TYR A 339 4.00 21.68 4.12
CA TYR A 339 3.29 22.30 5.24
C TYR A 339 4.05 22.11 6.55
N ILE A 340 4.42 20.87 6.89
CA ILE A 340 5.12 20.56 8.14
C ILE A 340 6.50 21.24 8.15
N ALA A 341 7.23 21.22 7.03
CA ALA A 341 8.53 21.84 7.00
C ALA A 341 8.49 23.36 7.11
N ASN A 342 7.45 24.02 6.56
CA ASN A 342 7.21 25.45 6.78
C ASN A 342 6.82 25.75 8.23
N LEU A 343 6.17 24.80 8.90
CA LEU A 343 5.72 24.94 10.28
C LEU A 343 6.85 24.81 11.30
N VAL A 344 7.69 23.77 11.17
CA VAL A 344 8.68 23.37 12.19
C VAL A 344 10.12 23.33 11.68
N GLY A 345 10.35 23.55 10.39
CA GLY A 345 11.66 23.46 9.77
C GLY A 345 11.91 22.09 9.13
N TRP A 346 12.57 22.10 7.97
CA TRP A 346 12.83 20.89 7.16
C TRP A 346 13.73 19.86 7.86
N GLN A 347 14.52 20.27 8.85
CA GLN A 347 15.37 19.37 9.65
C GLN A 347 14.56 18.40 10.51
N HIS A 348 13.28 18.71 10.74
CA HIS A 348 12.36 17.91 11.53
C HIS A 348 11.40 17.10 10.67
N VAL A 349 11.59 17.05 9.35
CA VAL A 349 10.70 16.34 8.41
C VAL A 349 11.45 15.20 7.72
N GLY A 350 10.79 14.05 7.63
CA GLY A 350 11.28 12.85 6.97
C GLY A 350 10.18 12.11 6.20
N LEU A 351 10.52 10.93 5.70
CA LEU A 351 9.58 10.01 5.07
C LEU A 351 9.38 8.79 5.96
N GLY A 352 8.12 8.46 6.25
CA GLY A 352 7.76 7.23 6.95
C GLY A 352 6.64 6.58 6.16
N SER A 353 6.99 5.93 5.06
CA SER A 353 6.05 5.68 3.97
C SER A 353 4.82 4.89 4.39
N ASP A 354 4.95 4.04 5.43
CA ASP A 354 3.90 3.17 5.96
C ASP A 354 3.32 2.32 4.82
N THR A 355 4.21 1.82 3.94
CA THR A 355 3.88 1.44 2.56
C THR A 355 2.61 0.58 2.48
N PRO A 356 1.67 0.86 1.54
CA PRO A 356 0.52 0.01 1.34
C PRO A 356 1.02 -1.37 0.93
N HIS A 357 0.63 -2.40 1.69
CA HIS A 357 1.00 -3.78 1.38
C HIS A 357 0.74 -4.04 -0.11
N VAL A 358 1.80 -4.28 -0.87
CA VAL A 358 1.67 -4.56 -2.30
C VAL A 358 1.24 -6.02 -2.41
N ALA A 359 -0.06 -6.29 -2.30
CA ALA A 359 -0.61 -7.63 -2.30
C ALA A 359 -1.81 -7.79 -3.25
N PRO A 360 -2.15 -9.04 -3.65
CA PRO A 360 -3.36 -9.31 -4.42
C PRO A 360 -4.59 -8.74 -3.71
N LYS A 361 -5.56 -8.22 -4.50
CA LYS A 361 -6.78 -7.60 -3.98
C LYS A 361 -7.53 -8.47 -2.96
N THR A 362 -7.53 -9.79 -3.13
CA THR A 362 -8.16 -10.72 -2.18
C THR A 362 -7.45 -10.73 -0.83
N VAL A 363 -6.12 -10.68 -0.83
CA VAL A 363 -5.33 -10.64 0.40
C VAL A 363 -5.53 -9.29 1.10
N LEU A 364 -5.53 -8.19 0.35
CA LEU A 364 -5.86 -6.87 0.90
C LEU A 364 -7.30 -6.83 1.44
N ALA A 365 -8.25 -7.48 0.76
CA ALA A 365 -9.64 -7.58 1.20
C ALA A 365 -9.77 -8.22 2.58
N ASP A 366 -9.01 -9.28 2.83
CA ASP A 366 -9.00 -9.99 4.10
C ASP A 366 -8.19 -9.23 5.17
N VAL A 367 -7.08 -8.58 4.80
CA VAL A 367 -6.22 -7.84 5.75
C VAL A 367 -6.86 -6.55 6.23
N PHE A 368 -7.60 -5.86 5.36
CA PHE A 368 -8.31 -4.62 5.67
C PHE A 368 -9.82 -4.83 5.80
N ASP A 369 -10.28 -6.03 6.13
CA ASP A 369 -11.69 -6.24 6.45
C ASP A 369 -12.14 -5.35 7.64
N ALA A 370 -13.43 -5.05 7.71
CA ALA A 370 -13.97 -4.14 8.73
C ALA A 370 -13.76 -4.63 10.18
N ALA A 371 -13.78 -5.95 10.41
CA ALA A 371 -13.56 -6.51 11.74
C ALA A 371 -12.09 -6.42 12.15
N THR A 372 -11.17 -6.71 11.23
CA THR A 372 -9.72 -6.55 11.43
C THR A 372 -9.36 -5.09 11.66
N MET A 373 -9.89 -4.17 10.85
CA MET A 373 -9.68 -2.73 11.04
C MET A 373 -10.25 -2.22 12.37
N ALA A 374 -11.42 -2.70 12.80
CA ALA A 374 -11.98 -2.39 14.11
C ALA A 374 -11.15 -2.96 15.28
N LEU A 375 -10.55 -4.15 15.12
CA LEU A 375 -9.62 -4.72 16.10
C LEU A 375 -8.40 -3.82 16.28
N LEU A 376 -7.86 -3.32 15.16
CA LEU A 376 -6.76 -2.37 15.10
C LEU A 376 -7.13 -0.96 15.58
N GLY A 377 -8.42 -0.68 15.82
CA GLY A 377 -8.90 0.58 16.38
C GLY A 377 -9.29 1.65 15.38
N PHE A 378 -9.37 1.32 14.10
CA PHE A 378 -10.04 2.19 13.14
C PHE A 378 -11.55 2.20 13.39
N ARG A 379 -12.15 3.36 13.17
CA ARG A 379 -13.58 3.59 13.31
C ARG A 379 -14.26 3.37 11.95
N PRO A 380 -15.56 3.00 11.93
CA PRO A 380 -16.30 2.86 10.68
C PRO A 380 -16.23 4.09 9.77
N GLU A 381 -16.21 5.29 10.35
CA GLU A 381 -16.10 6.57 9.64
C GLU A 381 -14.72 6.84 9.02
N ASP A 382 -13.66 6.13 9.43
CA ASP A 382 -12.33 6.22 8.82
C ASP A 382 -12.30 5.59 7.41
N ASN A 383 -13.37 4.88 7.02
CA ASN A 383 -13.61 4.29 5.69
C ASN A 383 -12.42 3.47 5.14
N VAL A 384 -11.67 2.81 6.02
CA VAL A 384 -10.56 1.93 5.66
C VAL A 384 -11.14 0.67 5.02
N THR A 385 -11.31 0.70 3.69
CA THR A 385 -11.86 -0.41 2.93
C THR A 385 -10.89 -0.79 1.79
N PRO A 386 -10.45 -2.05 1.71
CA PRO A 386 -9.57 -2.56 0.64
C PRO A 386 -10.29 -2.81 -0.67
N THR A 387 -11.62 -2.69 -0.67
CA THR A 387 -12.43 -2.94 -1.85
C THR A 387 -13.62 -2.01 -1.85
N GLN A 388 -13.75 -1.29 -2.96
CA GLN A 388 -14.97 -0.65 -3.42
C GLN A 388 -16.15 -1.61 -3.22
N ASN A 389 -17.06 -1.25 -2.33
CA ASN A 389 -18.44 -1.67 -2.49
C ASN A 389 -18.93 -1.07 -3.82
N PHE A 390 -19.71 -1.82 -4.62
CA PHE A 390 -20.49 -1.19 -5.69
C PHE A 390 -21.62 -0.38 -5.04
N VAL A 391 -21.28 0.82 -4.58
CA VAL A 391 -22.22 1.88 -4.23
C VAL A 391 -22.13 2.89 -5.35
N GLY A 392 -23.26 3.17 -6.01
CA GLY A 392 -23.37 4.19 -7.06
C GLY A 392 -22.61 3.82 -8.34
N PHE A 393 -23.29 3.22 -9.31
CA PHE A 393 -22.83 3.35 -10.69
C PHE A 393 -23.02 4.83 -11.07
N ASP A 394 -21.93 5.61 -11.01
CA ASP A 394 -21.88 7.08 -11.19
C ASP A 394 -22.89 7.86 -10.34
N ASP A 395 -22.51 8.30 -9.14
CA ASP A 395 -23.26 9.33 -8.41
C ASP A 395 -22.89 10.77 -8.84
N TYR A 396 -22.05 10.94 -9.87
CA TYR A 396 -21.63 12.24 -10.39
C TYR A 396 -22.82 13.16 -10.70
N THR A 397 -23.93 12.63 -11.23
CA THR A 397 -25.10 13.47 -11.52
C THR A 397 -25.80 13.96 -10.25
N ALA A 398 -25.65 13.27 -9.11
CA ALA A 398 -26.14 13.73 -7.81
C ALA A 398 -25.37 14.96 -7.29
N ILE A 399 -24.15 15.18 -7.76
CA ILE A 399 -23.30 16.34 -7.45
C ILE A 399 -23.14 17.30 -8.63
N ALA A 400 -24.06 17.24 -9.61
CA ALA A 400 -24.08 18.08 -10.81
C ALA A 400 -22.86 17.96 -11.74
N LEU A 401 -22.22 16.80 -11.76
CA LEU A 401 -21.17 16.43 -12.70
C LEU A 401 -21.68 15.38 -13.71
N PRO A 402 -21.14 15.33 -14.94
CA PRO A 402 -21.41 14.23 -15.85
C PRO A 402 -20.75 12.93 -15.37
N PRO A 403 -21.25 11.75 -15.78
CA PRO A 403 -20.63 10.46 -15.47
C PRO A 403 -19.15 10.39 -15.90
N ASP A 404 -18.30 9.76 -15.08
CA ASP A 404 -16.84 9.67 -15.27
C ASP A 404 -16.33 8.21 -15.14
N GLY A 405 -15.02 7.98 -15.08
CA GLY A 405 -14.45 6.63 -14.93
C GLY A 405 -14.70 5.74 -16.15
N SER A 406 -14.85 6.35 -17.34
CA SER A 406 -15.21 5.66 -18.60
C SER A 406 -16.55 4.93 -18.56
N SER A 407 -17.43 5.21 -17.61
CA SER A 407 -18.73 4.56 -17.47
C SER A 407 -19.63 4.77 -18.69
N THR A 408 -19.56 5.96 -19.32
CA THR A 408 -20.24 6.29 -20.58
C THR A 408 -19.75 5.46 -21.77
N TYR A 409 -18.58 4.83 -21.66
CA TYR A 409 -18.05 3.90 -22.63
C TYR A 409 -18.48 2.46 -22.31
N PHE A 410 -18.22 2.00 -21.08
CA PHE A 410 -18.38 0.59 -20.71
C PHE A 410 -19.84 0.20 -20.41
N LEU A 411 -20.57 1.01 -19.64
CA LEU A 411 -21.91 0.65 -19.18
C LEU A 411 -22.92 0.51 -20.34
N PRO A 412 -22.99 1.42 -21.33
CA PRO A 412 -23.84 1.25 -22.50
C PRO A 412 -23.52 0.00 -23.32
N ARG A 413 -22.27 -0.46 -23.34
CA ARG A 413 -21.85 -1.69 -24.04
C ARG A 413 -22.27 -2.96 -23.30
N LEU A 414 -22.44 -2.88 -21.98
CA LEU A 414 -22.92 -3.99 -21.16
C LEU A 414 -24.45 -4.10 -21.18
N ILE A 415 -25.17 -2.99 -20.97
CA ILE A 415 -26.62 -3.02 -20.72
C ILE A 415 -27.46 -2.23 -21.71
N GLY A 416 -26.83 -1.68 -22.74
CA GLY A 416 -27.44 -0.79 -23.72
C GLY A 416 -27.54 0.65 -23.23
N PRO A 417 -27.55 1.63 -24.16
CA PRO A 417 -27.44 3.06 -23.82
C PRO A 417 -28.64 3.58 -23.00
N LYS A 418 -29.84 3.02 -23.20
CA LYS A 418 -31.04 3.48 -22.48
C LYS A 418 -31.00 3.15 -20.99
N ARG A 419 -30.62 1.92 -20.66
CA ARG A 419 -30.51 1.46 -19.27
C ARG A 419 -29.31 2.11 -18.59
N ALA A 420 -28.20 2.26 -19.31
CA ALA A 420 -27.03 2.99 -18.80
C ALA A 420 -27.39 4.44 -18.43
N TYR A 421 -28.09 5.16 -19.31
CA TYR A 421 -28.54 6.52 -19.02
C TYR A 421 -29.49 6.60 -17.83
N GLU A 422 -30.45 5.68 -17.70
CA GLU A 422 -31.37 5.63 -16.55
C GLU A 422 -30.60 5.50 -15.23
N LEU A 423 -29.61 4.60 -15.17
CA LEU A 423 -28.81 4.41 -13.96
C LEU A 423 -27.99 5.66 -13.62
N MET A 424 -27.31 6.22 -14.62
CA MET A 424 -26.49 7.44 -14.47
C MET A 424 -27.31 8.66 -14.07
N ALA A 425 -28.55 8.78 -14.55
CA ALA A 425 -29.41 9.93 -14.25
C ALA A 425 -30.12 9.81 -12.89
N MET A 426 -30.38 8.58 -12.43
CA MET A 426 -31.17 8.33 -11.21
C MET A 426 -30.32 8.05 -9.98
N ASN A 427 -29.01 7.78 -10.14
CA ASN A 427 -28.06 7.48 -9.07
C ASN A 427 -28.57 6.39 -8.11
N ARG A 428 -29.36 5.43 -8.62
CA ARG A 428 -30.04 4.43 -7.78
C ARG A 428 -29.15 3.21 -7.53
N THR A 429 -29.24 2.66 -6.32
CA THR A 429 -28.59 1.39 -5.98
C THR A 429 -29.26 0.22 -6.71
N LEU A 430 -28.46 -0.74 -7.16
CA LEU A 430 -28.93 -1.97 -7.78
C LEU A 430 -28.82 -3.14 -6.80
N SER A 431 -29.88 -3.96 -6.72
CA SER A 431 -29.78 -5.29 -6.12
C SER A 431 -28.96 -6.22 -7.01
N ALA A 432 -28.36 -7.27 -6.42
CA ALA A 432 -27.63 -8.29 -7.20
C ALA A 432 -28.53 -8.94 -8.27
N SER A 433 -29.81 -9.18 -7.93
CA SER A 433 -30.83 -9.69 -8.88
C SER A 433 -31.03 -8.76 -10.06
N GLU A 434 -31.21 -7.46 -9.81
CA GLU A 434 -31.38 -6.49 -10.89
C GLU A 434 -30.12 -6.35 -11.73
N ALA A 435 -28.94 -6.34 -11.11
CA ALA A 435 -27.67 -6.31 -11.84
C ALA A 435 -27.53 -7.51 -12.79
N ARG A 436 -28.00 -8.70 -12.38
CA ARG A 436 -28.03 -9.88 -13.24
C ARG A 436 -29.03 -9.74 -14.37
N ASP A 437 -30.25 -9.29 -14.06
CA ASP A 437 -31.32 -9.14 -15.03
C ASP A 437 -31.02 -8.03 -16.07
N LEU A 438 -30.19 -7.05 -15.68
CA LEU A 438 -29.66 -6.01 -16.57
C LEU A 438 -28.50 -6.50 -17.44
N GLY A 439 -27.82 -7.59 -17.06
CA GLY A 439 -26.64 -8.12 -17.76
C GLY A 439 -25.30 -7.55 -17.27
N ILE A 440 -25.29 -6.87 -16.12
CA ILE A 440 -24.06 -6.36 -15.47
C ILE A 440 -23.28 -7.51 -14.82
N VAL A 441 -24.00 -8.48 -14.24
CA VAL A 441 -23.41 -9.70 -13.68
C VAL A 441 -23.99 -10.94 -14.36
N ASN A 442 -23.13 -11.92 -14.66
CA ASN A 442 -23.56 -13.12 -15.38
C ASN A 442 -24.30 -14.14 -14.50
N GLN A 443 -23.92 -14.24 -13.21
CA GLN A 443 -24.50 -15.18 -12.26
C GLN A 443 -24.49 -14.60 -10.84
N ILE A 444 -25.38 -15.11 -10.00
CA ILE A 444 -25.46 -14.81 -8.56
C ILE A 444 -25.37 -16.14 -7.83
N PHE A 445 -24.46 -16.26 -6.88
CA PHE A 445 -24.32 -17.42 -6.03
C PHE A 445 -24.79 -17.08 -4.61
N PRO A 446 -25.55 -17.97 -3.93
CA PRO A 446 -25.90 -17.77 -2.53
C PRO A 446 -24.64 -17.67 -1.66
N ALA A 447 -24.61 -16.74 -0.71
CA ALA A 447 -23.44 -16.50 0.14
C ALA A 447 -22.96 -17.78 0.85
N GLU A 448 -23.91 -18.60 1.32
CA GLU A 448 -23.69 -19.87 2.01
C GLU A 448 -22.89 -20.89 1.18
N ASN A 449 -23.01 -20.85 -0.15
CA ASN A 449 -22.37 -21.77 -1.07
C ASN A 449 -21.38 -21.09 -2.03
N PHE A 450 -21.10 -19.80 -1.83
CA PHE A 450 -20.40 -18.96 -2.80
C PHE A 450 -19.06 -19.57 -3.22
N ALA A 451 -18.20 -19.91 -2.27
CA ALA A 451 -16.88 -20.47 -2.56
C ALA A 451 -16.96 -21.75 -3.40
N LYS A 452 -17.86 -22.67 -3.02
CA LYS A 452 -18.06 -23.94 -3.70
C LYS A 452 -18.58 -23.75 -5.12
N ASP A 453 -19.61 -22.93 -5.29
CA ASP A 453 -20.26 -22.75 -6.59
C ASP A 453 -19.39 -21.92 -7.55
N ALA A 454 -18.68 -20.91 -7.03
CA ALA A 454 -17.69 -20.14 -7.78
C ALA A 454 -16.51 -21.01 -8.20
N GLU A 455 -15.98 -21.86 -7.31
CA GLU A 455 -14.91 -22.81 -7.65
C GLU A 455 -15.38 -23.82 -8.69
N ALA A 456 -16.60 -24.36 -8.57
CA ALA A 456 -17.18 -25.26 -9.56
C ALA A 456 -17.32 -24.58 -10.93
N TYR A 457 -17.74 -23.32 -10.96
CA TYR A 457 -17.81 -22.52 -12.18
C TYR A 457 -16.43 -22.26 -12.80
N ALA A 458 -15.44 -21.91 -11.98
CA ALA A 458 -14.05 -21.71 -12.43
C ALA A 458 -13.44 -23.01 -12.97
N ARG A 459 -13.61 -24.13 -12.27
CA ARG A 459 -13.15 -25.46 -12.72
C ARG A 459 -13.80 -25.87 -14.04
N ARG A 460 -15.08 -25.55 -14.25
CA ARG A 460 -15.76 -25.81 -15.53
C ARG A 460 -15.10 -25.07 -16.69
N LEU A 461 -14.67 -23.82 -16.49
CA LEU A 461 -13.96 -23.05 -17.52
C LEU A 461 -12.53 -23.56 -17.71
N ALA A 462 -11.83 -23.85 -16.61
CA ALA A 462 -10.45 -24.34 -16.64
C ALA A 462 -10.32 -25.72 -17.30
N ASN A 463 -11.31 -26.60 -17.13
CA ASN A 463 -11.38 -27.91 -17.78
C ASN A 463 -11.95 -27.85 -19.21
N GLY A 464 -12.26 -26.65 -19.71
CA GLY A 464 -12.70 -26.43 -21.09
C GLY A 464 -11.52 -26.23 -22.05
N PRO A 465 -11.78 -25.97 -23.34
CA PRO A 465 -10.75 -25.66 -24.32
C PRO A 465 -10.27 -24.21 -24.10
N THR A 466 -9.37 -24.01 -23.13
CA THR A 466 -9.04 -22.67 -22.59
C THR A 466 -8.51 -21.71 -23.65
N GLN A 467 -7.77 -22.19 -24.65
CA GLN A 467 -7.31 -21.37 -25.77
C GLN A 467 -8.49 -20.82 -26.59
N ALA A 468 -9.46 -21.68 -26.93
CA ALA A 468 -10.65 -21.27 -27.67
C ALA A 468 -11.54 -20.32 -26.85
N LEU A 469 -11.69 -20.56 -25.54
CA LEU A 469 -12.40 -19.67 -24.63
C LEU A 469 -11.72 -18.30 -24.52
N GLY A 470 -10.39 -18.27 -24.47
CA GLY A 470 -9.58 -17.05 -24.47
C GLY A 470 -9.74 -16.27 -25.77
N HIS A 471 -9.64 -16.94 -26.92
CA HIS A 471 -9.90 -16.32 -28.22
C HIS A 471 -11.32 -15.78 -28.33
N ALA A 472 -12.33 -16.53 -27.91
CA ALA A 472 -13.72 -16.06 -27.92
C ALA A 472 -13.91 -14.79 -27.08
N LYS A 473 -13.29 -14.72 -25.89
CA LYS A 473 -13.31 -13.51 -25.06
C LYS A 473 -12.64 -12.33 -25.76
N ASN A 474 -11.46 -12.53 -26.36
CA ASN A 474 -10.74 -11.47 -27.06
C ASN A 474 -11.51 -10.95 -28.29
N LEU A 475 -12.11 -11.86 -29.07
CA LEU A 475 -12.93 -11.50 -30.23
C LEU A 475 -14.14 -10.66 -29.82
N LEU A 476 -14.83 -11.04 -28.73
CA LEU A 476 -15.94 -10.26 -28.19
C LEU A 476 -15.51 -8.85 -27.76
N THR A 477 -14.37 -8.73 -27.07
CA THR A 477 -13.81 -7.42 -26.70
C THR A 477 -13.54 -6.56 -27.94
N LEU A 478 -12.85 -7.12 -28.94
CA LEU A 478 -12.45 -6.41 -30.16
C LEU A 478 -13.64 -6.07 -31.06
N SER A 479 -14.72 -6.84 -31.01
CA SER A 479 -15.89 -6.65 -31.88
C SER A 479 -16.54 -5.27 -31.76
N THR A 480 -16.41 -4.63 -30.59
CA THR A 480 -17.03 -3.32 -30.32
C THR A 480 -16.22 -2.13 -30.80
N GLU A 481 -14.97 -2.37 -31.24
CA GLU A 481 -13.98 -1.34 -31.59
C GLU A 481 -13.52 -1.44 -33.05
N ASN A 482 -13.92 -2.49 -33.75
CA ASN A 482 -13.41 -2.82 -35.07
C ASN A 482 -14.54 -2.94 -36.09
N ALA A 483 -14.23 -2.57 -37.34
CA ALA A 483 -15.11 -2.87 -38.46
C ALA A 483 -15.31 -4.38 -38.62
N LEU A 484 -16.43 -4.77 -39.22
CA LEU A 484 -16.81 -6.17 -39.41
C LEU A 484 -15.70 -6.98 -40.10
N GLU A 485 -15.06 -6.39 -41.11
CA GLU A 485 -13.98 -7.02 -41.87
C GLU A 485 -12.77 -7.34 -41.00
N THR A 486 -12.41 -6.42 -40.10
CA THR A 486 -11.30 -6.61 -39.14
C THR A 486 -11.66 -7.65 -38.09
N ALA A 487 -12.90 -7.64 -37.58
CA ALA A 487 -13.40 -8.65 -36.65
C ALA A 487 -13.36 -10.06 -37.30
N MET A 488 -13.83 -10.20 -38.54
CA MET A 488 -13.77 -11.45 -39.30
C MET A 488 -12.34 -11.93 -39.54
N GLU A 489 -11.39 -11.03 -39.77
CA GLU A 489 -9.97 -11.39 -39.90
C GLU A 489 -9.39 -11.90 -38.56
N PHE A 490 -9.75 -11.28 -37.43
CA PHE A 490 -9.36 -11.80 -36.12
C PHE A 490 -10.00 -13.16 -35.84
N GLU A 491 -11.27 -13.36 -36.17
CA GLU A 491 -11.95 -14.66 -36.06
C GLU A 491 -11.22 -15.72 -36.90
N ARG A 492 -10.88 -15.40 -38.14
CA ARG A 492 -10.15 -16.31 -39.04
C ARG A 492 -8.80 -16.74 -38.44
N ARG A 493 -8.05 -15.81 -37.83
CA ARG A 493 -6.77 -16.11 -37.16
C ARG A 493 -6.98 -16.97 -35.92
N ALA A 494 -7.93 -16.60 -35.07
CA ALA A 494 -8.28 -17.35 -33.87
C ALA A 494 -8.69 -18.80 -34.19
N ILE A 495 -9.51 -19.01 -35.22
CA ILE A 495 -9.89 -20.35 -35.68
C ILE A 495 -8.68 -21.12 -36.20
N ALA A 496 -7.79 -20.48 -36.97
CA ALA A 496 -6.58 -21.12 -37.47
C ALA A 496 -5.60 -21.50 -36.34
N ASP A 497 -5.52 -20.69 -35.29
CA ASP A 497 -4.72 -20.95 -34.10
C ASP A 497 -5.29 -22.12 -33.29
N CYS A 498 -6.58 -22.08 -32.97
CA CYS A 498 -7.26 -23.19 -32.28
C CYS A 498 -7.23 -24.48 -33.11
N GLY A 499 -7.36 -24.41 -34.44
CA GLY A 499 -7.36 -25.57 -35.32
C GLY A 499 -6.06 -26.38 -35.30
N ARG A 500 -4.98 -25.83 -34.73
CA ARG A 500 -3.69 -26.52 -34.55
C ARG A 500 -3.51 -27.10 -33.15
N SER A 501 -4.45 -26.87 -32.25
CA SER A 501 -4.31 -27.25 -30.85
C SER A 501 -4.73 -28.71 -30.60
N ALA A 502 -4.18 -29.32 -29.54
CA ALA A 502 -4.55 -30.68 -29.18
C ALA A 502 -6.02 -30.77 -28.73
N ASP A 503 -6.54 -29.69 -28.14
CA ASP A 503 -7.95 -29.57 -27.76
C ASP A 503 -8.89 -29.55 -28.98
N PHE A 504 -8.48 -28.97 -30.11
CA PHE A 504 -9.26 -29.08 -31.34
C PHE A 504 -9.29 -30.51 -31.89
N VAL A 505 -8.14 -31.19 -31.91
CA VAL A 505 -8.05 -32.59 -32.35
C VAL A 505 -8.92 -33.48 -31.47
N GLU A 506 -8.83 -33.33 -30.15
CA GLU A 506 -9.66 -34.03 -29.17
C GLU A 506 -11.15 -33.69 -29.33
N GLY A 507 -11.50 -32.42 -29.47
CA GLY A 507 -12.87 -31.96 -29.66
C GLY A 507 -13.50 -32.52 -30.94
N ALA A 508 -12.77 -32.50 -32.06
CA ALA A 508 -13.20 -33.07 -33.32
C ALA A 508 -13.39 -34.60 -33.23
N ASN A 509 -12.43 -35.29 -32.62
CA ASN A 509 -12.53 -36.74 -32.38
C ASN A 509 -13.70 -37.10 -31.46
N ALA A 510 -13.90 -36.36 -30.37
CA ALA A 510 -14.99 -36.56 -29.44
C ALA A 510 -16.35 -36.34 -30.10
N PHE A 511 -16.48 -35.31 -30.95
CA PHE A 511 -17.67 -35.00 -31.73
C PHE A 511 -18.03 -36.13 -32.70
N VAL A 512 -17.07 -36.60 -33.51
CA VAL A 512 -17.27 -37.71 -34.45
C VAL A 512 -17.70 -38.99 -33.73
N ASN A 513 -17.12 -39.25 -32.56
CA ASN A 513 -17.40 -40.45 -31.76
C ASN A 513 -18.56 -40.28 -30.76
N LYS A 514 -19.26 -39.13 -30.75
CA LYS A 514 -20.39 -38.82 -29.85
C LYS A 514 -20.07 -39.02 -28.36
N ARG A 515 -18.86 -38.66 -27.93
CA ARG A 515 -18.43 -38.70 -26.53
C ARG A 515 -18.15 -37.29 -26.00
N VAL A 516 -18.08 -37.16 -24.67
CA VAL A 516 -17.63 -35.91 -24.04
C VAL A 516 -16.13 -35.75 -24.32
N ALA A 517 -15.74 -34.55 -24.74
CA ALA A 517 -14.34 -34.21 -24.97
C ALA A 517 -13.60 -33.99 -23.64
N SER A 518 -12.34 -34.42 -23.59
CA SER A 518 -11.47 -34.22 -22.43
C SER A 518 -10.37 -33.23 -22.79
N PHE A 519 -10.62 -31.95 -22.56
CA PHE A 519 -9.67 -30.88 -22.89
C PHE A 519 -8.53 -30.80 -21.86
N ILE A 520 -7.35 -30.40 -22.33
CA ILE A 520 -6.15 -30.19 -21.52
C ILE A 520 -5.79 -28.71 -21.41
N GLY A 521 -6.48 -27.82 -22.14
CA GLY A 521 -6.24 -26.39 -22.12
C GLY A 521 -5.04 -25.97 -22.97
N SER A 522 -4.92 -26.53 -24.17
CA SER A 522 -3.80 -26.31 -25.10
C SER A 522 -4.21 -25.62 -26.39
#